data_AF-A0A2H0Z0A1-F1
#
_entry.id   AF-A0A2H0Z0A1-F1
#
_cell.length_a   1.000
_cell.length_b   1.000
_cell.length_c   1.000
_cell.angle_alpha   90.00
_cell.angle_beta   90.00
_cell.angle_gamma   90.00
#
_symmetry.space_group_name_H-M   'P 1'
#
loop_
_entity.id
_entity.type
_entity.pdbx_description
1 polymer ?
#
loop_
_entity_poly.entity_id
_entity_poly.type
_entity_poly.pdbx_seq_one_letter_code
_entity_poly.pdbx_strand_id
1 'polypeptide(L)'
;MGRRDKDTDMTDKTNGNHDIFRTSDLPLAAYLDIAGVPLYQVVHEGNGHGVFEFVDEPGREELVKGWYSGQDPIPSAQAFWQQVRLMKRRLEVEIANTKRT
;
A
#
# COMPACT_ATOMS: atom_id res chain seq x y z
N MET A 1 -4.53 -24.18 49.31
CA MET A 1 -3.81 -22.90 49.22
C MET A 1 -2.69 -23.07 48.21
N GLY A 2 -2.59 -22.40 47.06
CA GLY A 2 -3.47 -21.48 46.36
C GLY A 2 -3.09 -21.56 44.87
N ARG A 3 -4.09 -21.52 43.99
CA ARG A 3 -3.92 -21.30 42.56
C ARG A 3 -3.29 -19.92 42.39
N ARG A 4 -2.25 -19.81 41.56
CA ARG A 4 -1.82 -18.53 41.00
C ARG A 4 -2.05 -18.61 39.51
N ASP A 5 -3.29 -18.27 39.18
CA ASP A 5 -3.70 -17.66 37.93
C ASP A 5 -2.68 -16.57 37.58
N LYS A 6 -2.05 -16.70 36.41
CA LYS A 6 -1.45 -15.55 35.73
C LYS A 6 -1.95 -15.55 34.30
N ASP A 7 -3.24 -15.27 34.21
CA ASP A 7 -3.84 -14.53 33.12
C ASP A 7 -2.95 -13.33 32.79
N THR A 8 -2.34 -13.37 31.62
CA THR A 8 -2.12 -12.18 30.82
C THR A 8 -2.24 -12.61 29.35
N ASP A 9 -3.43 -13.09 29.03
CA ASP A 9 -4.06 -12.80 27.75
C ASP A 9 -4.40 -11.30 27.71
N MET A 10 -4.51 -10.73 26.50
CA MET A 10 -4.60 -9.30 26.11
C MET A 10 -3.26 -8.76 25.57
N THR A 11 -3.09 -8.35 24.32
CA THR A 11 -3.90 -8.08 23.11
C THR A 11 -2.81 -7.86 22.03
N ASP A 12 -2.82 -8.34 20.80
CA ASP A 12 -3.83 -8.06 19.79
C ASP A 12 -3.49 -8.95 18.58
N LYS A 13 -4.36 -9.91 18.27
CA LYS A 13 -4.33 -10.67 17.02
C LYS A 13 -5.37 -10.06 16.06
N THR A 14 -5.20 -8.79 15.72
CA THR A 14 -5.67 -8.26 14.44
C THR A 14 -4.45 -8.26 13.51
N ASN A 15 -4.43 -8.79 12.30
CA ASN A 15 -5.43 -9.36 11.42
C ASN A 15 -4.64 -10.27 10.45
N GLY A 16 -5.31 -11.17 9.72
CA GLY A 16 -4.69 -12.21 8.88
C GLY A 16 -3.43 -11.77 8.10
N ASN A 17 -2.42 -12.64 8.14
CA ASN A 17 -1.09 -12.48 7.54
C ASN A 17 -1.18 -12.45 5.99
N HIS A 18 -1.74 -11.38 5.42
CA HIS A 18 -1.58 -11.05 4.02
C HIS A 18 -0.17 -10.48 3.87
N ASP A 19 0.63 -11.05 2.99
CA ASP A 19 1.89 -10.42 2.59
C ASP A 19 1.54 -9.06 1.95
N ILE A 20 2.18 -7.99 2.42
CA ILE A 20 1.94 -6.61 1.97
C ILE A 20 3.15 -6.15 1.19
N PHE A 21 2.93 -5.68 -0.03
CA PHE A 21 3.95 -4.97 -0.81
C PHE A 21 3.84 -3.47 -0.57
N ARG A 22 4.97 -2.82 -0.32
CA ARG A 22 5.05 -1.38 -0.04
C ARG A 22 5.85 -0.67 -1.12
N THR A 23 5.33 0.47 -1.58
CA THR A 23 6.07 1.36 -2.48
C THR A 23 5.78 2.82 -2.18
N SER A 24 6.82 3.68 -2.24
CA SER A 24 6.68 5.14 -2.23
C SER A 24 6.73 5.76 -3.64
N ASP A 25 6.95 4.92 -4.67
CA ASP A 25 7.00 5.34 -6.07
C ASP A 25 5.57 5.51 -6.59
N LEU A 26 5.15 6.77 -6.72
CA LEU A 26 3.80 7.14 -7.14
C LEU A 26 3.46 6.66 -8.57
N PRO A 27 4.33 6.83 -9.59
CA PRO A 27 4.18 6.18 -10.89
C PRO A 27 3.98 4.66 -10.81
N LEU A 28 4.81 3.95 -10.04
CA LEU A 28 4.67 2.50 -9.87
C LEU A 28 3.35 2.14 -9.20
N ALA A 29 2.96 2.85 -8.15
CA ALA A 29 1.69 2.63 -7.47
C ALA A 29 0.50 2.78 -8.43
N ALA A 30 0.53 3.81 -9.28
CA ALA A 30 -0.51 4.03 -10.28
C ALA A 30 -0.55 2.92 -11.32
N TYR A 31 0.61 2.43 -11.75
CA TYR A 31 0.72 1.28 -12.64
C TYR A 31 0.12 0.01 -12.01
N LEU A 32 0.46 -0.30 -10.76
CA LEU A 32 -0.06 -1.48 -10.05
C LEU A 32 -1.57 -1.43 -9.86
N ASP A 33 -2.14 -0.26 -9.55
CA ASP A 33 -3.60 -0.09 -9.43
C ASP A 33 -4.30 -0.33 -10.79
N ILE A 34 -3.72 0.11 -11.91
CA ILE A 34 -4.26 -0.17 -13.24
C ILE A 34 -4.10 -1.65 -13.63
N ALA A 35 -2.99 -2.26 -13.23
CA ALA A 35 -2.75 -3.69 -13.41
C ALA A 35 -3.68 -4.57 -12.54
N GLY A 36 -4.50 -3.97 -11.69
CA GLY A 36 -5.50 -4.65 -10.87
C GLY A 36 -4.96 -5.19 -9.55
N VAL A 37 -3.74 -4.80 -9.15
CA VAL A 37 -3.18 -5.17 -7.84
C VAL A 37 -3.95 -4.41 -6.75
N PRO A 38 -4.59 -5.11 -5.78
CA PRO A 38 -5.43 -4.45 -4.78
C PRO A 38 -4.61 -3.52 -3.87
N LEU A 39 -4.94 -2.23 -3.88
CA LEU A 39 -4.43 -1.27 -2.91
C LEU A 39 -5.09 -1.53 -1.54
N TYR A 40 -4.30 -1.88 -0.54
CA TYR A 40 -4.73 -2.11 0.83
C TYR A 40 -4.96 -0.78 1.57
N GLN A 41 -3.94 0.07 1.66
CA GLN A 41 -4.05 1.40 2.26
C GLN A 41 -2.96 2.35 1.77
N VAL A 42 -3.11 3.64 2.10
CA VAL A 42 -2.08 4.65 1.91
C VAL A 42 -1.68 5.17 3.28
N VAL A 43 -0.40 5.06 3.62
CA VAL A 43 0.14 5.48 4.92
C VAL A 43 1.10 6.65 4.75
N HIS A 44 1.10 7.54 5.73
CA HIS A 44 2.06 8.63 5.82
C HIS A 44 3.10 8.28 6.88
N GLU A 45 4.34 8.16 6.46
CA GLU A 45 5.46 8.06 7.37
C GLU A 45 5.82 9.46 7.88
N GLY A 46 6.05 9.61 9.19
CA GLY A 46 6.30 10.91 9.84
C GLY A 46 7.52 11.69 9.32
N ASN A 47 8.29 11.11 8.40
CA ASN A 47 9.36 11.75 7.63
C ASN A 47 8.84 12.57 6.42
N GLY A 48 7.51 12.64 6.21
CA GLY A 48 6.91 13.35 5.09
C GLY A 48 6.70 12.49 3.85
N HIS A 49 6.97 11.18 3.92
CA HIS A 49 6.85 10.27 2.79
C HIS A 49 5.52 9.53 2.83
N GLY A 50 4.85 9.47 1.68
CA GLY A 50 3.69 8.63 1.47
C GLY A 50 4.10 7.25 0.98
N VAL A 51 3.53 6.22 1.58
CA VAL A 51 3.72 4.83 1.18
C VAL A 51 2.38 4.23 0.81
N PHE A 52 2.34 3.57 -0.34
CA PHE A 52 1.21 2.80 -0.83
C PHE A 52 1.43 1.34 -0.44
N GLU A 53 0.47 0.77 0.26
CA GLU A 53 0.45 -0.63 0.65
C GLU A 53 -0.51 -1.39 -0.25
N PHE A 54 -0.01 -2.41 -0.94
CA PHE A 54 -0.76 -3.30 -1.80
C PHE A 54 -0.79 -4.71 -1.22
N VAL A 55 -1.84 -5.46 -1.54
CA VAL A 55 -1.87 -6.90 -1.29
C VAL A 55 -0.80 -7.56 -2.16
N ASP A 56 0.08 -8.35 -1.56
CA ASP A 56 1.09 -9.12 -2.30
C ASP A 56 0.43 -10.37 -2.90
N GLU A 57 -0.03 -10.24 -4.14
CA GLU A 57 -0.62 -11.34 -4.89
C GLU A 57 0.40 -12.00 -5.84
N PRO A 58 0.25 -13.30 -6.13
CA PRO A 58 1.05 -13.97 -7.16
C PRO A 58 1.04 -13.19 -8.49
N GLY A 59 2.21 -12.94 -9.06
CA GLY A 59 2.36 -12.16 -10.30
C GLY A 59 2.70 -10.67 -10.09
N ARG A 60 2.49 -10.10 -8.89
CA ARG A 60 2.90 -8.73 -8.58
C ARG A 60 4.40 -8.51 -8.77
N GLU A 61 5.23 -9.50 -8.41
CA GLU A 61 6.67 -9.40 -8.61
C GLU A 61 7.06 -9.28 -10.09
N GLU A 62 6.37 -9.99 -10.98
CA GLU A 62 6.61 -9.92 -12.42
C GLU A 62 6.21 -8.54 -12.97
N LEU A 63 5.08 -7.98 -12.53
CA LEU A 63 4.64 -6.63 -12.88
C LEU A 63 5.65 -5.55 -12.42
N VAL A 64 6.20 -5.69 -11.21
CA VAL A 64 7.23 -4.75 -10.72
C VAL A 64 8.52 -4.87 -11.54
N LYS A 65 8.94 -6.09 -11.89
CA LYS A 65 10.11 -6.32 -12.76
C LYS A 65 9.88 -5.79 -14.17
N GLY A 66 8.69 -6.00 -14.73
CA GLY A 66 8.33 -5.55 -16.07
C GLY A 66 8.23 -4.02 -16.15
N TRP A 67 7.73 -3.36 -15.10
CA TRP A 67 7.78 -1.90 -14.95
C TRP A 67 9.22 -1.35 -15.04
N TYR A 68 10.13 -1.86 -14.19
CA TYR A 68 11.50 -1.35 -14.15
C TYR A 68 12.35 -1.75 -15.37
N SER A 69 12.00 -2.85 -16.03
CA SER A 69 12.66 -3.26 -17.28
C SER A 69 12.07 -2.61 -18.54
N GLY A 70 10.98 -1.84 -18.40
CA GLY A 70 10.26 -1.21 -19.52
C GLY A 70 9.58 -2.21 -20.45
N GLN A 71 9.35 -3.43 -19.98
CA GLN A 71 8.69 -4.50 -20.73
C GLN A 71 7.17 -4.41 -20.65
N ASP A 72 6.65 -3.86 -19.56
CA ASP A 72 5.20 -3.76 -19.37
C ASP A 72 4.61 -2.55 -20.10
N PRO A 73 3.54 -2.75 -20.90
CA PRO A 73 2.89 -1.65 -21.56
C PRO A 73 2.18 -0.78 -20.52
N ILE A 74 2.56 0.49 -20.50
CA ILE A 74 1.75 1.51 -19.83
C ILE A 74 0.43 1.61 -20.61
N PRO A 75 -0.73 1.69 -19.94
CA PRO A 75 -2.00 2.08 -20.56
C PRO A 75 -1.86 3.40 -21.33
N SER A 76 -2.93 3.86 -21.98
CA SER A 76 -2.89 5.18 -22.63
C SER A 76 -2.31 6.24 -21.67
N ALA A 77 -1.38 7.06 -22.17
CA ALA A 77 -0.66 8.02 -21.33
C ALA A 77 -1.63 8.91 -20.52
N GLN A 78 -2.77 9.25 -21.12
CA GLN A 78 -3.83 10.00 -20.45
C GLN A 78 -4.41 9.24 -19.24
N ALA A 79 -4.79 7.96 -19.40
CA ALA A 79 -5.35 7.16 -18.31
C ALA A 79 -4.32 6.96 -17.19
N PHE A 80 -3.06 6.69 -17.56
CA PHE A 80 -1.97 6.57 -16.60
C PHE A 80 -1.79 7.85 -15.76
N TRP A 81 -1.69 9.01 -16.40
CA TRP A 81 -1.52 10.28 -15.68
C TRP A 81 -2.75 10.67 -14.86
N GLN A 82 -3.95 10.29 -15.29
CA GLN A 82 -5.16 10.44 -14.47
C GLN A 82 -5.05 9.60 -13.20
N GLN A 83 -4.60 8.36 -13.31
CA GLN A 83 -4.42 7.49 -12.15
C GLN A 83 -3.37 8.02 -11.17
N VAL A 84 -2.22 8.49 -11.68
CA VAL A 84 -1.18 9.14 -10.86
C VAL A 84 -1.75 10.30 -10.05
N ARG A 85 -2.61 11.13 -10.65
CA ARG A 85 -3.26 12.26 -9.96
C ARG A 85 -4.22 11.78 -8.87
N LEU A 86 -4.98 10.72 -9.12
CA LEU A 86 -5.90 10.15 -8.14
C LEU A 86 -5.15 9.60 -6.92
N MET A 87 -4.06 8.85 -7.16
CA MET A 87 -3.24 8.32 -6.08
C MET A 87 -2.55 9.42 -5.26
N LYS A 88 -2.05 10.45 -5.94
CA LYS A 88 -1.50 11.64 -5.25
C LYS A 88 -2.54 12.26 -4.33
N ARG A 89 -3.77 12.44 -4.81
CA ARG A 89 -4.86 13.02 -4.03
C ARG A 89 -5.24 12.16 -2.83
N ARG A 90 -5.26 10.82 -2.98
CA ARG A 90 -5.49 9.89 -1.86
C ARG A 90 -4.44 10.09 -0.77
N LEU A 91 -3.17 10.17 -1.15
CA LEU A 91 -2.08 10.42 -0.22
C LEU A 91 -2.23 11.78 0.50
N GLU A 92 -2.55 12.85 -0.22
CA GLU A 92 -2.77 14.18 0.38
C GLU A 92 -3.92 14.18 1.39
N VAL A 93 -4.99 13.43 1.14
CA VAL A 93 -6.12 13.27 2.07
C VAL A 93 -5.68 12.53 3.33
N GLU A 94 -4.94 11.43 3.20
CA GLU A 94 -4.43 10.69 4.36
C GLU A 94 -3.49 11.55 5.22
N ILE A 95 -2.58 12.30 4.59
CA ILE A 95 -1.71 13.24 5.31
C ILE A 95 -2.53 14.29 6.08
N ALA A 96 -3.59 14.81 5.47
CA ALA A 96 -4.47 15.80 6.11
C ALA A 96 -5.26 15.22 7.29
N ASN A 97 -5.69 13.95 7.19
CA ASN A 97 -6.36 13.24 8.27
C ASN A 97 -5.43 13.02 9.47
N THR A 98 -4.20 12.58 9.23
CA THR A 98 -3.21 12.35 10.29
C THR A 98 -2.83 13.63 11.04
N LYS A 99 -2.84 14.79 10.39
CA LYS A 99 -2.52 16.10 11.02
C LYS A 99 -3.63 16.65 11.93
N ARG A 100 -4.84 16.08 11.90
CA ARG A 100 -6.00 16.56 12.69
C ARG A 100 -6.22 15.82 14.00
N THR A 101 -5.59 14.65 14.16
CA THR A 101 -5.51 13.87 15.41
C THR A 101 -4.30 14.27 16.24
#